data_AF-A0A6V8MPM2-F1
#
_entry.id   AF-A0A6V8MPM2-F1
#
_cell.length_a   1.000
_cell.length_b   1.000
_cell.length_c   1.000
_cell.angle_alpha   90.00
_cell.angle_beta   90.00
_cell.angle_gamma   90.00
#
_symmetry.space_group_name_H-M   'P 1'
#
loop_
_entity.id
_entity.type
_entity.pdbx_description
1 polymer ?
#
loop_
_entity_poly.entity_id
_entity_poly.type
_entity_poly.pdbx_seq_one_letter_code
_entity_poly.pdbx_strand_id
1 'polypeptide(L)'
;MRQLIINADDFGLSPGANKGIVKAWQEGILTSTSLMVRGAAAQEAVALAKENPGLQVGLHLTLVQGRGVLPAQGLPALVDDGGNFGNDPVMAGMRYFFLKPLRKQLFKEIEAQITAFLETGLPLSHVDGHLNIHMHPAVFDVLAELMPRYGISTFRLSRENLSANLAVDRQRLVGKCADAFIFASLAKRCRPQLDRLGIRYAGEVKGLLNSGRMTEEYLLQALDSVGEGLTEIYFHPGCRPCAELDRWMPEYRHDEELAALTSKKVTAKLAQSGITLRNYRGEEKSYA
;
A
#
# COMPACT_ATOMS: atom_id res chain seq x y z
N MET A 1 -9.90 -22.47 1.58
CA MET A 1 -9.88 -21.80 0.26
C MET A 1 -8.75 -20.78 0.25
N ARG A 2 -7.99 -20.67 -0.84
CA ARG A 2 -6.89 -19.69 -1.01
C ARG A 2 -7.40 -18.47 -1.76
N GLN A 3 -7.28 -17.30 -1.15
CA GLN A 3 -7.80 -16.04 -1.69
C GLN A 3 -6.66 -15.02 -1.76
N LEU A 4 -6.65 -14.24 -2.83
CA LEU A 4 -5.53 -13.37 -3.13
C LEU A 4 -6.01 -11.99 -3.59
N ILE A 5 -5.53 -10.96 -2.88
CA ILE A 5 -5.60 -9.56 -3.30
C ILE A 5 -4.26 -9.20 -3.93
N ILE A 6 -4.31 -8.58 -5.10
CA ILE A 6 -3.16 -7.96 -5.76
C ILE A 6 -3.36 -6.45 -5.68
N ASN A 7 -2.52 -5.78 -4.90
CA ASN A 7 -2.57 -4.32 -4.72
C ASN A 7 -1.42 -3.62 -5.43
N ALA A 8 -1.69 -2.45 -5.99
CA ALA A 8 -0.64 -1.55 -6.44
C ALA A 8 -0.62 -0.31 -5.57
N ASP A 9 0.52 -0.02 -4.96
CA ASP A 9 0.71 1.14 -4.11
C ASP A 9 1.04 2.38 -4.95
N ASP A 10 1.03 3.56 -4.32
CA ASP A 10 1.43 4.84 -4.92
C ASP A 10 0.56 5.34 -6.09
N PHE A 11 -0.73 4.98 -6.16
CA PHE A 11 -1.64 5.59 -7.14
C PHE A 11 -1.78 7.09 -6.87
N GLY A 12 -1.72 7.90 -7.92
CA GLY A 12 -1.68 9.35 -7.81
C GLY A 12 -0.29 9.94 -7.54
N LEU A 13 0.74 9.13 -7.28
CA LEU A 13 2.12 9.64 -7.13
C LEU A 13 2.56 10.41 -8.37
N SER A 14 2.35 9.82 -9.56
CA SER A 14 2.79 10.38 -10.84
C SER A 14 1.98 9.81 -12.02
N PRO A 15 2.02 10.44 -13.21
CA PRO A 15 1.38 9.89 -14.40
C PRO A 15 1.95 8.53 -14.81
N GLY A 16 3.26 8.31 -14.57
CA GLY A 16 3.92 7.02 -14.83
C GLY A 16 3.39 5.90 -13.95
N ALA A 17 3.20 6.17 -12.65
CA ALA A 17 2.57 5.23 -11.71
C ALA A 17 1.13 4.95 -12.12
N ASN A 18 0.33 6.00 -12.35
CA ASN A 18 -1.07 5.90 -12.76
C ASN A 18 -1.24 5.01 -14.00
N LYS A 19 -0.43 5.25 -15.03
CA LYS A 19 -0.46 4.46 -16.27
C LYS A 19 -0.11 2.99 -16.04
N GLY A 20 0.91 2.71 -15.23
CA GLY A 20 1.29 1.34 -14.88
C GLY A 20 0.17 0.61 -14.14
N ILE A 21 -0.43 1.26 -13.15
CA ILE A 21 -1.52 0.72 -12.34
C ILE A 21 -2.75 0.41 -13.20
N VAL A 22 -3.18 1.36 -14.04
CA VAL A 22 -4.34 1.15 -14.93
C VAL A 22 -4.06 0.03 -15.93
N LYS A 23 -2.85 -0.04 -16.51
CA LYS A 23 -2.47 -1.13 -17.40
C LYS A 23 -2.48 -2.49 -16.70
N ALA A 24 -1.94 -2.57 -15.49
CA ALA A 24 -1.97 -3.79 -14.68
C ALA A 24 -3.40 -4.21 -14.29
N TRP A 25 -4.32 -3.25 -14.13
CA TRP A 25 -5.74 -3.51 -13.96
C TRP A 25 -6.41 -4.02 -15.25
N GLN A 26 -6.24 -3.32 -16.36
CA GLN A 26 -6.95 -3.62 -17.61
C GLN A 26 -6.43 -4.88 -18.30
N GLU A 27 -5.13 -5.10 -18.27
CA GLU A 27 -4.45 -6.17 -19.02
C GLU A 27 -3.90 -7.29 -18.12
N GLY A 28 -4.09 -7.18 -16.81
CA GLY A 28 -3.40 -8.02 -15.84
C GLY A 28 -4.25 -8.44 -14.63
N ILE A 29 -3.54 -8.89 -13.60
CA ILE A 29 -4.13 -9.55 -12.42
C ILE A 29 -4.40 -8.60 -11.25
N LEU A 30 -4.16 -7.30 -11.41
CA LEU A 30 -4.35 -6.32 -10.33
C LEU A 30 -5.81 -6.30 -9.87
N THR A 31 -6.08 -6.27 -8.56
CA THR A 31 -7.45 -6.26 -8.01
C THR A 31 -7.80 -4.97 -7.27
N SER A 32 -6.78 -4.27 -6.77
CA SER A 32 -6.93 -3.04 -6.00
C SER A 32 -5.70 -2.15 -6.14
N THR A 33 -5.83 -0.90 -5.69
CA THR A 33 -4.73 0.06 -5.61
C THR A 33 -4.96 1.02 -4.44
N SER A 34 -3.92 1.75 -4.02
CA SER A 34 -3.99 2.70 -2.90
C SER A 34 -3.61 4.11 -3.37
N LEU A 35 -4.50 5.09 -3.15
CA LEU A 35 -4.38 6.47 -3.62
C LEU A 35 -3.67 7.38 -2.61
N MET A 36 -2.62 8.04 -3.07
CA MET A 36 -2.00 9.19 -2.40
C MET A 36 -2.82 10.45 -2.75
N VAL A 37 -3.69 10.90 -1.85
CA VAL A 37 -4.65 12.00 -2.11
C VAL A 37 -4.01 13.36 -2.43
N ARG A 38 -2.71 13.52 -2.13
CA ARG A 38 -1.90 14.71 -2.45
C ARG A 38 -0.69 14.39 -3.33
N GLY A 39 -0.68 13.23 -3.97
CA GLY A 39 0.32 12.90 -4.99
C GLY A 39 0.24 13.85 -6.19
N ALA A 40 1.33 13.97 -6.95
CA ALA A 40 1.43 14.95 -8.03
C ALA A 40 0.40 14.72 -9.16
N ALA A 41 -0.08 13.48 -9.30
CA ALA A 41 -1.08 13.06 -10.28
C ALA A 41 -2.35 12.50 -9.63
N ALA A 42 -2.68 12.92 -8.41
CA ALA A 42 -3.84 12.42 -7.67
C ALA A 42 -5.18 12.69 -8.39
N GLN A 43 -5.33 13.85 -9.03
CA GLN A 43 -6.56 14.17 -9.79
C GLN A 43 -6.73 13.27 -11.01
N GLU A 44 -5.66 13.00 -11.75
CA GLU A 44 -5.65 12.06 -12.87
C GLU A 44 -5.99 10.64 -12.37
N ALA A 45 -5.40 10.21 -11.26
CA ALA A 45 -5.69 8.92 -10.65
C ALA A 45 -7.19 8.76 -10.29
N VAL A 46 -7.81 9.80 -9.72
CA VAL A 46 -9.24 9.80 -9.41
C VAL A 46 -10.09 9.68 -10.68
N ALA A 47 -9.74 10.39 -11.76
CA ALA A 47 -10.44 10.27 -13.04
C ALA A 47 -10.32 8.86 -13.61
N LEU A 48 -9.11 8.31 -13.66
CA LEU A 48 -8.84 6.95 -14.13
C LEU A 48 -9.56 5.88 -13.32
N ALA A 49 -9.66 6.03 -11.99
CA ALA A 49 -10.44 5.13 -11.15
C ALA A 49 -11.93 5.12 -11.52
N LYS A 50 -12.50 6.29 -11.84
CA LYS A 50 -13.92 6.42 -12.25
C LYS A 50 -14.17 5.79 -13.62
N GLU A 51 -13.18 5.86 -14.52
CA GLU A 51 -13.23 5.21 -15.84
C GLU A 51 -13.07 3.68 -15.78
N ASN A 52 -12.56 3.14 -14.66
CA ASN A 52 -12.29 1.73 -14.47
C ASN A 52 -13.14 1.14 -13.32
N PRO A 53 -14.48 1.13 -13.43
CA PRO A 53 -15.35 0.60 -12.37
C PRO A 53 -15.02 -0.87 -12.11
N GLY A 54 -14.61 -1.19 -10.88
CA GLY A 54 -14.16 -2.52 -10.47
C GLY A 54 -12.76 -2.50 -9.83
N LEU A 55 -11.89 -1.58 -10.27
CA LEU A 55 -10.62 -1.33 -9.58
C LEU A 55 -10.92 -0.71 -8.21
N GLN A 56 -10.65 -1.44 -7.14
CA GLN A 56 -10.84 -0.91 -5.80
C GLN A 56 -9.73 0.04 -5.42
N VAL A 57 -10.09 1.14 -4.76
CA VAL A 57 -9.14 2.18 -4.36
C VAL A 57 -9.16 2.32 -2.84
N GLY A 58 -8.00 2.17 -2.21
CA GLY A 58 -7.76 2.43 -0.80
C GLY A 58 -7.12 3.80 -0.58
N LEU A 59 -7.10 4.27 0.67
CA LEU A 59 -6.29 5.43 1.04
C LEU A 59 -4.85 4.97 1.31
N HIS A 60 -3.91 5.52 0.53
CA HIS A 60 -2.47 5.38 0.79
C HIS A 60 -2.00 6.51 1.70
N LEU A 61 -2.10 6.29 3.00
CA LEU A 61 -1.78 7.31 3.99
C LEU A 61 -0.32 7.77 3.82
N THR A 62 -0.12 9.06 3.57
CA THR A 62 1.20 9.62 3.28
C THR A 62 1.59 10.59 4.38
N LEU A 63 2.67 10.28 5.12
CA LEU A 63 3.21 11.13 6.17
C LEU A 63 4.71 11.38 6.02
N VAL A 64 5.33 10.83 4.97
CA VAL A 64 6.76 10.95 4.67
C VAL A 64 6.89 11.01 3.14
N GLN A 65 7.88 11.73 2.60
CA GLN A 65 8.13 11.82 1.15
C GLN A 65 6.90 12.26 0.33
N GLY A 66 6.15 13.23 0.86
CA GLY A 66 4.93 13.71 0.22
C GLY A 66 4.51 15.06 0.75
N ARG A 67 3.28 15.47 0.44
CA ARG A 67 2.72 16.77 0.83
C ARG A 67 1.48 16.59 1.69
N GLY A 68 1.35 17.42 2.73
CA GLY A 68 0.16 17.47 3.56
C GLY A 68 -1.07 17.99 2.81
N VAL A 69 -2.25 17.59 3.30
CA VAL A 69 -3.55 18.15 2.87
C VAL A 69 -3.75 19.52 3.50
N LEU A 70 -3.46 19.65 4.80
CA LEU A 70 -3.68 20.90 5.51
C LEU A 70 -2.58 21.94 5.22
N PRO A 71 -2.90 23.24 5.30
CA PRO A 71 -1.90 24.30 5.17
C PRO A 71 -0.78 24.18 6.22
N ALA A 72 0.44 24.53 5.83
CA ALA A 72 1.64 24.42 6.69
C ALA A 72 1.48 25.15 8.03
N GLN A 73 0.80 26.29 8.04
CA GLN A 73 0.54 27.08 9.25
C GLN A 73 -0.25 26.29 10.32
N GLY A 74 -1.06 25.32 9.89
CA GLY A 74 -1.81 24.45 10.79
C GLY A 74 -0.99 23.31 11.40
N LEU A 75 0.17 22.99 10.81
CA LEU A 75 0.98 21.80 11.10
C LEU A 75 2.51 22.07 11.11
N PRO A 76 3.00 23.13 11.77
CA PRO A 76 4.41 23.56 11.65
C PRO A 76 5.43 22.58 12.22
N ALA A 77 4.99 21.56 12.97
CA ALA A 77 5.90 20.51 13.43
C ALA A 77 5.93 19.32 12.46
N LEU A 78 4.89 19.13 11.64
CA LEU A 78 4.74 17.96 10.78
C LEU A 78 5.29 18.21 9.35
N VAL A 79 5.10 19.42 8.83
CA VAL A 79 5.51 19.80 7.47
C VAL A 79 6.45 21.02 7.47
N ASP A 80 7.19 21.20 6.38
CA ASP A 80 7.96 22.41 6.10
C ASP A 80 7.06 23.59 5.67
N ASP A 81 7.64 24.77 5.44
CA ASP A 81 6.92 25.97 4.99
C ASP A 81 6.20 25.78 3.63
N GLY A 82 6.67 24.84 2.81
CA GLY A 82 6.06 24.44 1.55
C GLY A 82 4.91 23.44 1.70
N GLY A 83 4.67 22.93 2.92
CA GLY A 83 3.68 21.90 3.23
C GLY A 83 4.16 20.47 2.95
N ASN A 84 5.46 20.25 2.76
CA ASN A 84 6.02 18.92 2.50
C ASN A 84 6.40 18.21 3.81
N PHE A 85 6.18 16.91 3.86
CA PHE A 85 6.71 16.05 4.92
C PHE A 85 8.23 15.87 4.77
N GLY A 86 8.88 15.42 5.85
CA GLY A 86 10.28 15.02 5.79
C GLY A 86 10.52 13.84 4.85
N ASN A 87 11.74 13.74 4.31
CA ASN A 87 12.13 12.67 3.39
C ASN A 87 12.79 11.47 4.08
N ASP A 88 13.17 11.61 5.35
CA ASP A 88 13.78 10.54 6.17
C ASP A 88 12.70 9.81 6.98
N PRO A 89 12.32 8.58 6.61
CA PRO A 89 11.27 7.83 7.29
C PRO A 89 11.63 7.44 8.73
N VAL A 90 12.92 7.16 9.01
CA VAL A 90 13.37 6.76 10.34
C VAL A 90 13.26 7.94 11.29
N MET A 91 13.79 9.09 10.88
CA MET A 91 13.69 10.32 11.65
C MET A 91 12.24 10.76 11.83
N ALA A 92 11.42 10.68 10.77
CA ALA A 92 9.99 10.99 10.85
C ALA A 92 9.26 10.12 11.88
N GLY A 93 9.44 8.79 11.81
CA GLY A 93 8.84 7.85 12.77
C GLY A 93 9.25 8.14 14.21
N MET A 94 10.55 8.35 14.46
CA MET A 94 11.05 8.72 15.79
C MET A 94 10.40 10.01 16.31
N ARG A 95 10.30 11.04 15.47
CA ARG A 95 9.62 12.29 15.82
C ARG A 95 8.15 12.06 16.17
N TYR A 96 7.42 11.27 15.37
CA TYR A 96 6.00 10.96 15.61
C TYR A 96 5.78 10.22 16.93
N PHE A 97 6.70 9.35 17.32
CA PHE A 97 6.60 8.59 18.56
C PHE A 97 6.87 9.45 19.79
N PHE A 98 7.97 10.22 19.78
CA PHE A 98 8.49 10.90 20.98
C PHE A 98 7.97 12.33 21.15
N LEU A 99 7.66 13.06 20.07
CA LEU A 99 7.26 14.46 20.18
C LEU A 99 5.74 14.57 20.37
N LYS A 100 5.31 14.79 21.62
CA LYS A 100 3.90 14.98 21.96
C LYS A 100 3.17 16.05 21.12
N PRO A 101 3.76 17.21 20.75
CA PRO A 101 3.09 18.20 19.92
C PRO A 101 2.66 17.67 18.54
N LEU A 102 3.39 16.68 18.00
CA LEU A 102 3.08 16.07 16.71
C LEU A 102 1.80 15.24 16.73
N ARG A 103 1.40 14.69 17.88
CA ARG A 103 0.21 13.81 17.95
C ARG A 103 -1.07 14.51 17.50
N LYS A 104 -1.27 15.76 17.93
CA LYS A 104 -2.44 16.56 17.51
C LYS A 104 -2.38 16.94 16.03
N GLN A 105 -1.19 17.19 15.50
CA GLN A 105 -0.99 17.52 14.09
C GLN A 105 -1.20 16.29 13.20
N LEU A 106 -0.66 15.13 13.61
CA LEU A 106 -0.91 13.84 12.98
C LEU A 106 -2.40 13.52 12.95
N PHE A 107 -3.12 13.71 14.07
CA PHE A 107 -4.57 13.50 14.10
C PHE A 107 -5.29 14.32 13.03
N LYS A 108 -5.05 15.63 13.01
CA LYS A 108 -5.66 16.54 12.03
C LYS A 108 -5.32 16.18 10.59
N GLU A 109 -4.06 15.88 10.32
CA GLU A 109 -3.60 15.57 8.96
C GLU A 109 -4.13 14.21 8.47
N ILE A 110 -4.14 13.18 9.31
CA ILE A 110 -4.69 11.87 8.98
C ILE A 110 -6.20 11.98 8.71
N GLU A 111 -6.93 12.71 9.57
CA GLU A 111 -8.36 12.98 9.37
C GLU A 111 -8.62 13.79 8.09
N ALA A 112 -7.76 14.77 7.78
CA ALA A 112 -7.84 15.54 6.54
C ALA A 112 -7.56 14.68 5.30
N GLN A 113 -6.63 13.72 5.34
CA GLN A 113 -6.40 12.77 4.25
C GLN A 113 -7.57 11.81 4.04
N ILE A 114 -8.19 11.32 5.11
CA ILE A 114 -9.43 10.51 5.02
C ILE A 114 -10.55 11.35 4.39
N THR A 115 -10.74 12.58 4.86
CA THR A 115 -11.79 13.47 4.34
C THR A 115 -11.55 13.80 2.86
N ALA A 116 -10.31 14.16 2.50
CA ALA A 116 -9.94 14.43 1.10
C ALA A 116 -10.14 13.21 0.20
N PHE A 117 -9.89 11.99 0.70
CA PHE A 117 -10.22 10.77 -0.04
C PHE A 117 -11.72 10.66 -0.29
N LEU A 118 -12.55 10.83 0.75
CA LEU A 118 -14.01 10.70 0.62
C LEU A 118 -14.61 11.75 -0.33
N GLU A 119 -14.06 12.96 -0.34
CA GLU A 119 -14.45 14.04 -1.26
C GLU A 119 -14.21 13.72 -2.74
N THR A 120 -13.33 12.76 -3.06
CA THR A 120 -13.16 12.28 -4.45
C THR A 120 -14.41 11.60 -5.01
N GLY A 121 -15.29 11.11 -4.12
CA GLY A 121 -16.45 10.28 -4.43
C GLY A 121 -16.12 8.81 -4.72
N LEU A 122 -14.86 8.39 -4.57
CA LEU A 122 -14.49 6.98 -4.69
C LEU A 122 -14.88 6.20 -3.42
N PRO A 123 -15.38 4.96 -3.54
CA PRO A 123 -15.67 4.13 -2.38
C PRO A 123 -14.36 3.67 -1.72
N LEU A 124 -14.13 4.07 -0.47
CA LEU A 124 -12.94 3.69 0.29
C LEU A 124 -12.94 2.19 0.58
N SER A 125 -11.99 1.46 -0.01
CA SER A 125 -11.91 -0.01 0.12
C SER A 125 -11.10 -0.48 1.33
N HIS A 126 -9.98 0.17 1.61
CA HIS A 126 -9.05 -0.16 2.69
C HIS A 126 -8.13 1.02 3.01
N VAL A 127 -7.40 0.92 4.12
CA VAL A 127 -6.32 1.85 4.48
C VAL A 127 -5.00 1.08 4.53
N ASP A 128 -4.00 1.62 3.84
CA ASP A 128 -2.60 1.29 4.02
C ASP A 128 -1.78 2.59 4.13
N GLY A 129 -0.46 2.54 4.01
CA GLY A 129 0.37 3.73 4.13
C GLY A 129 1.67 3.63 3.35
N HIS A 130 2.10 4.77 2.81
CA HIS A 130 3.39 4.91 2.17
C HIS A 130 4.50 4.55 3.15
N LEU A 131 5.42 3.68 2.73
CA LEU A 131 6.47 3.09 3.58
C LEU A 131 5.91 2.34 4.82
N ASN A 132 4.68 1.84 4.73
CA ASN A 132 3.96 1.15 5.82
C ASN A 132 3.80 2.00 7.10
N ILE A 133 3.79 3.33 6.96
CA ILE A 133 3.74 4.26 8.10
C ILE A 133 2.44 4.14 8.91
N HIS A 134 1.36 3.62 8.33
CA HIS A 134 0.07 3.38 8.97
C HIS A 134 0.15 2.41 10.15
N MET A 135 1.17 1.53 10.18
CA MET A 135 1.41 0.60 11.29
C MET A 135 2.30 1.19 12.40
N HIS A 136 2.87 2.39 12.20
CA HIS A 136 3.65 3.06 13.23
C HIS A 136 2.78 3.34 14.46
N PRO A 137 3.22 3.08 15.72
CA PRO A 137 2.35 3.12 16.89
C PRO A 137 1.54 4.40 17.06
N ALA A 138 2.19 5.56 16.89
CA ALA A 138 1.51 6.87 17.03
C ALA A 138 0.50 7.15 15.91
N VAL A 139 0.70 6.57 14.72
CA VAL A 139 -0.18 6.73 13.56
C VAL A 139 -1.34 5.75 13.67
N PHE A 140 -1.05 4.49 14.00
CA PHE A 140 -2.05 3.46 14.22
C PHE A 140 -3.03 3.83 15.34
N ASP A 141 -2.54 4.41 16.45
CA ASP A 141 -3.42 4.82 17.56
C ASP A 141 -4.44 5.89 17.09
N VAL A 142 -4.05 6.80 16.20
CA VAL A 142 -4.94 7.77 15.56
C VAL A 142 -5.92 7.08 14.61
N LEU A 143 -5.43 6.21 13.72
CA LEU A 143 -6.28 5.46 12.80
C LEU A 143 -7.31 4.61 13.55
N ALA A 144 -6.93 3.98 14.67
CA ALA A 144 -7.85 3.21 15.50
C ALA A 144 -9.01 4.03 16.06
N GLU A 145 -8.82 5.33 16.28
CA GLU A 145 -9.88 6.26 16.68
C GLU A 145 -10.74 6.71 15.49
N LEU A 146 -10.13 6.94 14.33
CA LEU A 146 -10.80 7.46 13.14
C LEU A 146 -11.54 6.40 12.33
N MET A 147 -11.03 5.18 12.24
CA MET A 147 -11.61 4.09 11.46
C MET A 147 -13.12 3.88 11.72
N PRO A 148 -13.60 3.73 12.97
CA PRO A 148 -15.03 3.58 13.23
C PRO A 148 -15.84 4.86 12.90
N ARG A 149 -15.25 6.05 13.04
CA ARG A 149 -15.94 7.33 12.75
C ARG A 149 -16.21 7.51 11.26
N TYR A 150 -15.31 7.02 10.42
CA TYR A 150 -15.37 7.16 8.97
C TYR A 150 -15.82 5.87 8.26
N GLY A 151 -16.28 4.85 9.02
CA GLY A 151 -16.77 3.59 8.44
C GLY A 151 -15.69 2.77 7.74
N ILE A 152 -14.41 2.98 8.05
CA ILE A 152 -13.31 2.18 7.52
C ILE A 152 -13.42 0.79 8.12
N SER A 153 -13.50 -0.24 7.28
CA SER A 153 -13.70 -1.63 7.70
C SER A 153 -12.54 -2.55 7.36
N THR A 154 -11.48 -2.02 6.72
CA THR A 154 -10.39 -2.81 6.17
C THR A 154 -9.06 -2.09 6.28
N PHE A 155 -8.01 -2.81 6.68
CA PHE A 155 -6.67 -2.29 6.93
C PHE A 155 -5.59 -3.26 6.43
N ARG A 156 -4.51 -2.77 5.82
CA ARG A 156 -3.35 -3.60 5.48
C ARG A 156 -2.52 -3.89 6.72
N LEU A 157 -2.46 -5.16 7.13
CA LEU A 157 -1.59 -5.60 8.24
C LEU A 157 -0.29 -6.22 7.69
N SER A 158 0.69 -5.37 7.37
CA SER A 158 1.94 -5.77 6.71
C SER A 158 2.76 -6.74 7.57
N ARG A 159 2.70 -8.01 7.20
CA ARG A 159 3.43 -9.11 7.84
C ARG A 159 3.72 -10.19 6.81
N GLU A 160 4.97 -10.33 6.44
CA GLU A 160 5.44 -11.33 5.48
C GLU A 160 6.16 -12.48 6.18
N ASN A 161 5.95 -13.72 5.72
CA ASN A 161 6.70 -14.87 6.21
C ASN A 161 8.14 -14.86 5.68
N LEU A 162 9.10 -14.57 6.56
CA LEU A 162 10.52 -14.53 6.22
C LEU A 162 11.04 -15.85 5.64
N SER A 163 10.69 -17.00 6.22
CA SER A 163 11.17 -18.31 5.73
C SER A 163 10.67 -18.63 4.33
N ALA A 164 9.40 -18.32 4.03
CA ALA A 164 8.84 -18.50 2.70
C ALA A 164 9.49 -17.53 1.69
N ASN A 165 9.73 -16.29 2.09
CA ASN A 165 10.42 -15.31 1.24
C ASN A 165 11.87 -15.73 0.91
N LEU A 166 12.65 -16.14 1.91
CA LEU A 166 14.05 -16.58 1.74
C LEU A 166 14.20 -17.91 0.98
N ALA A 167 13.13 -18.70 0.87
CA ALA A 167 13.11 -19.86 -0.01
C ALA A 167 13.14 -19.47 -1.49
N VAL A 168 12.59 -18.30 -1.83
CA VAL A 168 12.54 -17.74 -3.19
C VAL A 168 13.73 -16.83 -3.48
N ASP A 169 14.01 -15.89 -2.57
CA ASP A 169 15.06 -14.90 -2.77
C ASP A 169 15.86 -14.65 -1.48
N ARG A 170 17.16 -14.99 -1.51
CA ARG A 170 18.10 -14.84 -0.39
C ARG A 170 18.87 -13.51 -0.40
N GLN A 171 18.65 -12.65 -1.39
CA GLN A 171 19.29 -11.33 -1.43
C GLN A 171 18.85 -10.47 -0.24
N ARG A 172 19.71 -9.52 0.17
CA ARG A 172 19.46 -8.59 1.28
C ARG A 172 19.07 -9.26 2.60
N LEU A 173 19.58 -10.47 2.88
CA LEU A 173 19.22 -11.28 4.05
C LEU A 173 19.14 -10.47 5.36
N VAL A 174 20.15 -9.67 5.68
CA VAL A 174 20.18 -8.86 6.90
C VAL A 174 19.03 -7.85 6.94
N GLY A 175 18.80 -7.13 5.84
CA GLY A 175 17.69 -6.18 5.71
C GLY A 175 16.34 -6.87 5.86
N LYS A 176 16.13 -7.99 5.16
CA LYS A 176 14.89 -8.78 5.26
C LYS A 176 14.61 -9.29 6.67
N CYS A 177 15.64 -9.75 7.38
CA CYS A 177 15.51 -10.16 8.78
C CYS A 177 15.09 -8.99 9.68
N ALA A 178 15.69 -7.81 9.50
CA ALA A 178 15.34 -6.60 10.24
C ALA A 178 13.89 -6.16 9.94
N ASP A 179 13.53 -6.06 8.67
CA ASP A 179 12.18 -5.68 8.24
C ASP A 179 11.13 -6.67 8.76
N ALA A 180 11.36 -7.97 8.59
CA ALA A 180 10.45 -9.00 9.09
C ALA A 180 10.25 -8.90 10.60
N PHE A 181 11.32 -8.64 11.37
CA PHE A 181 11.23 -8.46 12.82
C PHE A 181 10.43 -7.21 13.21
N ILE A 182 10.71 -6.08 12.57
CA ILE A 182 10.04 -4.80 12.83
C ILE A 182 8.55 -4.93 12.52
N PHE A 183 8.20 -5.37 11.32
CA PHE A 183 6.82 -5.43 10.87
C PHE A 183 6.02 -6.55 11.54
N ALA A 184 6.64 -7.69 11.90
CA ALA A 184 5.97 -8.68 12.75
C ALA A 184 5.62 -8.11 14.14
N SER A 185 6.52 -7.30 14.72
CA SER A 185 6.29 -6.64 16.02
C SER A 185 5.17 -5.60 15.94
N LEU A 186 5.17 -4.77 14.90
CA LEU A 186 4.11 -3.79 14.64
C LEU A 186 2.77 -4.49 14.36
N ALA A 187 2.75 -5.56 13.56
CA ALA A 187 1.55 -6.33 13.28
C ALA A 187 0.97 -6.93 14.56
N LYS A 188 1.81 -7.50 15.42
CA LYS A 188 1.42 -8.03 16.73
C LYS A 188 0.80 -6.96 17.63
N ARG A 189 1.27 -5.72 17.56
CA ARG A 189 0.68 -4.58 18.29
C ARG A 189 -0.68 -4.18 17.72
N CYS A 190 -0.81 -4.09 16.40
CA CYS A 190 -2.03 -3.60 15.75
C CYS A 190 -3.19 -4.59 15.87
N ARG A 191 -2.89 -5.89 15.76
CA ARG A 191 -3.88 -6.97 15.63
C ARG A 191 -4.99 -6.98 16.69
N PRO A 192 -4.71 -6.93 18.00
CA PRO A 192 -5.79 -6.99 19.01
C PRO A 192 -6.78 -5.83 18.90
N GLN A 193 -6.30 -4.64 18.53
CA GLN A 193 -7.14 -3.47 18.36
C GLN A 193 -7.97 -3.57 17.07
N LEU A 194 -7.38 -4.06 15.97
CA LEU A 194 -8.10 -4.33 14.73
C LEU A 194 -9.23 -5.36 14.97
N ASP A 195 -8.93 -6.45 15.66
CA ASP A 195 -9.91 -7.50 16.00
C ASP A 195 -11.04 -6.93 16.87
N ARG A 196 -10.71 -6.12 17.89
CA ARG A 196 -11.70 -5.47 18.77
C ARG A 196 -12.63 -4.51 18.01
N LEU A 197 -12.09 -3.82 17.01
CA LEU A 197 -12.84 -2.87 16.19
C LEU A 197 -13.60 -3.56 15.04
N GLY A 198 -13.42 -4.87 14.83
CA GLY A 198 -14.01 -5.59 13.70
C GLY A 198 -13.41 -5.20 12.35
N ILE A 199 -12.18 -4.68 12.32
CA ILE A 199 -11.49 -4.29 11.09
C ILE A 199 -10.88 -5.53 10.45
N ARG A 200 -11.19 -5.75 9.17
CA ARG A 200 -10.68 -6.86 8.37
C ARG A 200 -9.28 -6.57 7.84
N TYR A 201 -8.47 -7.61 7.70
CA TYR A 201 -7.13 -7.56 7.14
C TYR A 201 -6.76 -8.91 6.52
N ALA A 202 -5.82 -8.92 5.58
CA ALA A 202 -5.25 -10.16 5.05
C ALA A 202 -4.39 -10.86 6.11
N GLY A 203 -4.44 -12.20 6.17
CA GLY A 203 -3.68 -12.98 7.15
C GLY A 203 -2.16 -12.95 6.91
N GLU A 204 -1.75 -12.71 5.66
CA GLU A 204 -0.37 -12.50 5.24
C GLU A 204 -0.32 -11.40 4.17
N VAL A 205 0.74 -10.59 4.19
CA VAL A 205 1.08 -9.65 3.13
C VAL A 205 2.44 -10.07 2.57
N LYS A 206 2.57 -10.16 1.24
CA LYS A 206 3.85 -10.37 0.56
C LYS A 206 4.21 -9.15 -0.29
N GLY A 207 5.50 -8.96 -0.55
CA GLY A 207 6.02 -7.79 -1.26
C GLY A 207 6.70 -6.78 -0.35
N LEU A 208 6.62 -6.98 0.96
CA LEU A 208 7.35 -6.19 1.95
C LEU A 208 8.86 -6.41 1.84
N LEU A 209 9.28 -7.67 1.87
CA LEU A 209 10.71 -8.04 1.88
C LEU A 209 11.35 -7.94 0.49
N ASN A 210 10.52 -7.84 -0.56
CA ASN A 210 10.92 -7.75 -1.96
C ASN A 210 10.42 -6.47 -2.65
N SER A 211 10.06 -5.45 -1.88
CA SER A 211 9.53 -4.16 -2.39
C SER A 211 10.45 -3.57 -3.46
N GLY A 212 9.86 -3.18 -4.59
CA GLY A 212 10.56 -2.64 -5.76
C GLY A 212 11.26 -3.68 -6.64
N ARG A 213 11.15 -4.97 -6.30
CA ARG A 213 11.84 -6.09 -6.98
C ARG A 213 10.88 -7.27 -7.23
N MET A 214 9.58 -7.01 -7.36
CA MET A 214 8.54 -8.04 -7.54
C MET A 214 8.43 -8.50 -9.01
N THR A 215 9.47 -9.16 -9.52
CA THR A 215 9.56 -9.61 -10.94
C THR A 215 8.62 -10.78 -11.26
N GLU A 216 8.44 -11.08 -12.57
CA GLU A 216 7.66 -12.25 -13.03
C GLU A 216 8.16 -13.55 -12.38
N GLU A 217 9.48 -13.76 -12.36
CA GLU A 217 10.10 -14.95 -11.78
C GLU A 217 9.83 -15.06 -10.28
N TYR A 218 9.99 -13.95 -9.55
CA TYR A 218 9.71 -13.91 -8.12
C TYR A 218 8.23 -14.19 -7.84
N LEU A 219 7.33 -13.55 -8.58
CA LEU A 219 5.89 -13.71 -8.39
C LEU A 219 5.43 -15.15 -8.66
N LEU A 220 5.93 -15.78 -9.73
CA LEU A 220 5.62 -17.18 -10.04
C LEU A 220 5.98 -18.12 -8.87
N GLN A 221 7.11 -17.88 -8.20
CA GLN A 221 7.52 -18.69 -7.04
C GLN A 221 6.76 -18.28 -5.76
N ALA A 222 6.53 -16.99 -5.55
CA ALA A 222 5.79 -16.49 -4.39
C ALA A 222 4.36 -17.04 -4.34
N LEU A 223 3.71 -17.24 -5.51
CA LEU A 223 2.38 -17.85 -5.62
C LEU A 223 2.32 -19.28 -5.09
N ASP A 224 3.42 -20.04 -5.11
CA ASP A 224 3.45 -21.40 -4.53
C ASP A 224 3.36 -21.38 -3.00
N SER A 225 3.72 -20.26 -2.37
CA SER A 225 3.66 -20.07 -0.92
C SER A 225 2.34 -19.46 -0.42
N VAL A 226 1.37 -19.21 -1.31
CA VAL A 226 0.05 -18.68 -0.91
C VAL A 226 -0.73 -19.79 -0.20
N GLY A 227 -0.86 -19.64 1.11
CA GLY A 227 -1.58 -20.55 1.99
C GLY A 227 -3.10 -20.33 2.00
N GLU A 228 -3.80 -21.09 2.83
CA GLU A 228 -5.24 -20.90 3.04
C GLU A 228 -5.57 -19.56 3.71
N GLY A 229 -6.75 -19.04 3.38
CA GLY A 229 -7.20 -17.73 3.85
C GLY A 229 -6.92 -16.63 2.82
N LEU A 230 -6.91 -15.38 3.29
CA LEU A 230 -6.70 -14.20 2.48
C LEU A 230 -5.24 -13.75 2.57
N THR A 231 -4.56 -13.71 1.43
CA THR A 231 -3.23 -13.12 1.28
C THR A 231 -3.35 -11.85 0.44
N GLU A 232 -2.59 -10.82 0.78
CA GLU A 232 -2.34 -9.67 -0.09
C GLU A 232 -0.91 -9.76 -0.65
N ILE A 233 -0.73 -9.43 -1.93
CA ILE A 233 0.58 -9.18 -2.51
C ILE A 233 0.54 -7.78 -3.12
N TYR A 234 1.48 -6.92 -2.72
CA TYR A 234 1.52 -5.55 -3.23
C TYR A 234 2.76 -5.28 -4.10
N PHE A 235 2.60 -4.29 -4.98
CA PHE A 235 3.51 -3.94 -6.06
C PHE A 235 3.59 -2.42 -6.23
N HIS A 236 4.55 -1.96 -7.01
CA HIS A 236 4.72 -0.57 -7.43
C HIS A 236 4.90 -0.54 -8.97
N PRO A 237 3.89 -0.96 -9.76
CA PRO A 237 4.01 -0.93 -11.21
C PRO A 237 4.05 0.52 -11.72
N GLY A 238 4.84 0.76 -12.77
CA GLY A 238 4.94 2.09 -13.36
C GLY A 238 5.51 2.06 -14.76
N CYS A 239 5.15 3.08 -15.55
CA CYS A 239 5.71 3.29 -16.88
C CYS A 239 6.78 4.39 -16.84
N ARG A 240 7.94 4.10 -17.44
CA ARG A 240 9.02 5.07 -17.69
C ARG A 240 8.92 5.66 -19.12
N PRO A 241 9.49 6.86 -19.37
CA PRO A 241 10.18 7.74 -18.44
C PRO A 241 9.21 8.44 -17.46
N CYS A 242 9.61 8.58 -16.20
CA CYS A 242 8.82 9.32 -15.20
C CYS A 242 9.73 9.83 -14.07
N ALA A 243 9.93 11.16 -14.01
CA ALA A 243 10.87 11.80 -13.11
C ALA A 243 10.56 11.55 -11.63
N GLU A 244 9.28 11.47 -11.27
CA GLU A 244 8.82 11.24 -9.90
C GLU A 244 9.14 9.82 -9.44
N LEU A 245 8.97 8.81 -10.30
CA LEU A 245 9.36 7.43 -9.99
C LEU A 245 10.87 7.34 -9.80
N ASP A 246 11.64 7.94 -10.71
CA ASP A 246 13.10 7.92 -10.63
C ASP A 246 13.63 8.74 -9.44
N ARG A 247 12.90 9.77 -8.99
CA ARG A 247 13.24 10.59 -7.82
C ARG A 247 13.00 9.85 -6.51
N TRP A 248 11.82 9.26 -6.36
CA TRP A 248 11.39 8.68 -5.06
C TRP A 248 11.78 7.22 -4.91
N MET A 249 11.83 6.49 -6.02
CA MET A 249 12.09 5.05 -6.03
C MET A 249 13.11 4.67 -7.13
N PRO A 250 14.31 5.29 -7.15
CA PRO A 250 15.30 5.07 -8.22
C PRO A 250 15.72 3.61 -8.39
N GLU A 251 15.70 2.83 -7.30
CA GLU A 251 16.09 1.42 -7.32
C GLU A 251 14.96 0.45 -7.68
N TYR A 252 13.72 0.95 -7.80
CA TYR A 252 12.56 0.09 -8.04
C TYR A 252 12.48 -0.28 -9.53
N ARG A 253 12.16 -1.55 -9.78
CA ARG A 253 12.04 -2.14 -11.12
C ARG A 253 10.58 -2.04 -11.61
N HIS A 254 10.05 -0.81 -11.65
CA HIS A 254 8.64 -0.51 -11.93
C HIS A 254 8.09 -1.17 -13.20
N ASP A 255 8.89 -1.19 -14.26
CA ASP A 255 8.57 -1.78 -15.55
C ASP A 255 8.50 -3.32 -15.48
N GLU A 256 9.35 -3.94 -14.67
CA GLU A 256 9.34 -5.39 -14.46
C GLU A 256 8.21 -5.85 -13.52
N GLU A 257 7.87 -5.04 -12.51
CA GLU A 257 6.68 -5.29 -11.70
C GLU A 257 5.41 -5.19 -12.52
N LEU A 258 5.33 -4.19 -13.41
CA LEU A 258 4.24 -4.08 -14.38
C LEU A 258 4.20 -5.31 -15.31
N ALA A 259 5.35 -5.74 -15.85
CA ALA A 259 5.43 -6.92 -16.69
C ALA A 259 4.98 -8.20 -15.96
N ALA A 260 5.31 -8.35 -14.67
CA ALA A 260 4.86 -9.44 -13.83
C ALA A 260 3.33 -9.46 -13.69
N LEU A 261 2.73 -8.29 -13.45
CA LEU A 261 1.28 -8.15 -13.29
C LEU A 261 0.49 -8.39 -14.59
N THR A 262 1.10 -8.15 -15.75
CA THR A 262 0.50 -8.39 -17.07
C THR A 262 0.95 -9.71 -17.71
N SER A 263 1.69 -10.55 -16.98
CA SER A 263 2.28 -11.77 -17.53
C SER A 263 1.25 -12.85 -17.79
N LYS A 264 1.22 -13.38 -19.02
CA LYS A 264 0.42 -14.56 -19.36
C LYS A 264 0.85 -15.82 -18.63
N LYS A 265 2.13 -15.95 -18.24
CA LYS A 265 2.60 -17.08 -17.41
C LYS A 265 2.03 -17.01 -16.01
N VAL A 266 2.00 -15.82 -15.41
CA VAL A 266 1.40 -15.59 -14.08
C VAL A 266 -0.10 -15.88 -14.12
N THR A 267 -0.80 -15.38 -15.13
CA THR A 267 -2.23 -15.68 -15.35
C THR A 267 -2.49 -17.19 -15.47
N ALA A 268 -1.68 -17.90 -16.29
CA ALA A 268 -1.81 -19.34 -16.46
C ALA A 268 -1.54 -20.11 -15.16
N LYS A 269 -0.55 -19.68 -14.37
CA LYS A 269 -0.27 -20.27 -13.05
C LYS A 269 -1.43 -20.08 -12.09
N LEU A 270 -2.00 -18.87 -12.01
CA LEU A 270 -3.15 -18.59 -11.16
C LEU A 270 -4.34 -19.49 -11.51
N ALA A 271 -4.63 -19.67 -12.80
CA ALA A 271 -5.71 -20.54 -13.28
C ALA A 271 -5.56 -22.01 -12.82
N GLN A 272 -4.32 -22.49 -12.70
CA GLN A 272 -4.00 -23.86 -12.27
C GLN A 272 -3.78 -24.00 -10.76
N SER A 273 -3.60 -22.88 -10.06
CA SER A 273 -3.23 -22.87 -8.64
C SER A 273 -4.41 -23.06 -7.68
N GLY A 274 -5.67 -22.95 -8.14
CA GLY A 274 -6.84 -22.94 -7.26
C GLY A 274 -6.88 -21.76 -6.28
N ILE A 275 -6.15 -20.68 -6.59
CA ILE A 275 -6.20 -19.39 -5.89
C ILE A 275 -7.30 -18.54 -6.55
N THR A 276 -8.19 -17.99 -5.73
CA THR A 276 -9.20 -17.04 -6.22
C THR A 276 -8.69 -15.61 -6.06
N LEU A 277 -8.57 -14.87 -7.17
CA LEU A 277 -8.35 -13.43 -7.12
C LEU A 277 -9.62 -12.72 -6.67
N ARG A 278 -9.49 -11.87 -5.65
CA ARG A 278 -10.60 -11.06 -5.16
C ARG A 278 -10.07 -9.76 -4.57
N ASN A 279 -10.93 -8.77 -4.49
CA ASN A 279 -10.61 -7.48 -3.88
C ASN A 279 -11.09 -7.41 -2.42
N TYR A 280 -10.90 -6.27 -1.75
CA TYR A 280 -11.23 -6.09 -0.34
C TYR A 280 -12.74 -6.14 -0.01
N ARG A 281 -13.62 -5.98 -1.01
CA ARG A 281 -15.08 -6.23 -0.85
C ARG A 281 -15.46 -7.70 -1.07
N GLY A 282 -14.52 -8.55 -1.47
CA GLY A 282 -14.75 -9.95 -1.78
C GLY A 282 -15.28 -10.21 -3.19
N GLU A 283 -15.30 -9.20 -4.06
CA GLU A 283 -15.67 -9.36 -5.46
C GLU A 283 -14.53 -10.08 -6.18
N GLU A 284 -14.87 -11.08 -6.98
CA GLU A 284 -13.90 -11.88 -7.73
C GLU A 284 -13.52 -11.18 -9.04
N LYS A 285 -12.22 -11.15 -9.35
CA LYS A 285 -11.75 -10.66 -10.65
C LYS A 285 -11.51 -11.86 -11.56
N SER A 286 -12.25 -11.90 -12.66
CA SER A 286 -11.94 -12.77 -13.80
C SER A 286 -11.06 -12.01 -14.78
N TYR A 287 -9.91 -12.60 -15.14
CA TYR A 287 -9.05 -12.09 -16.21
C TYR A 287 -9.48 -12.68 -17.56
N ALA A 288 -9.35 -11.89 -18.63
CA ALA A 288 -9.55 -12.31 -20.02
C ALA A 288 -8.23 -12.70 -20.71
#